data_AF-A0A1A9B795-F1
#
_entry.id   AF-A0A1A9B795-F1
#
_cell.length_a   1.000
_cell.length_b   1.000
_cell.length_c   1.000
_cell.angle_alpha   90.00
_cell.angle_beta   90.00
_cell.angle_gamma   90.00
#
_symmetry.space_group_name_H-M   'P 1'
#
loop_
_entity.id
_entity.type
_entity.pdbx_description
1 polymer ?
#
loop_
_entity_poly.entity_id
_entity_poly.type
_entity_poly.pdbx_seq_one_letter_code
_entity_poly.pdbx_strand_id
1 'polypeptide(L)' 'MTDDAPVTEQPDTRPLDDLLDDLYRGQERITQADIYRRAVAAELPAELLTRIAALPQGEYAVDEAAELLGGTVA' A
#
# COMPACT_ATOMS: atom_id res chain seq x y z
N MET A 1 0.99 20.63 31.14
CA MET A 1 -0.16 21.25 30.44
C MET A 1 0.45 22.17 29.40
N THR A 2 0.35 21.99 28.09
CA THR A 2 -0.12 20.92 27.19
C THR A 2 0.49 21.36 25.86
N ASP A 3 1.17 20.48 25.14
CA ASP A 3 1.43 20.70 23.70
C ASP A 3 1.12 19.37 23.01
N ASP A 4 -0.17 19.07 22.98
CA ASP A 4 -0.76 17.97 22.23
C ASP A 4 -1.11 18.57 20.87
N ALA A 5 -0.11 18.67 20.00
CA ALA A 5 -0.33 18.92 18.59
C ALA A 5 -0.99 17.65 18.01
N PRO A 6 -2.06 17.76 17.19
CA PRO A 6 -2.57 16.59 16.52
C PRO A 6 -1.51 16.19 15.50
N VAL A 7 -0.69 15.20 15.83
CA VAL A 7 0.04 14.45 14.82
C VAL A 7 -1.07 13.90 13.94
N THR A 8 -1.22 14.43 12.73
CA THR A 8 -2.01 13.77 11.71
C THR A 8 -1.38 12.39 11.56
N GLU A 9 -1.99 11.39 12.20
CA GLU A 9 -1.53 10.01 12.22
C GLU A 9 -1.57 9.54 10.77
N GLN A 10 -0.45 9.70 10.05
CA GLN A 10 -0.29 9.09 8.74
C GLN A 10 -0.49 7.60 8.97
N PRO A 11 -1.38 6.94 8.21
CA PRO A 11 -1.66 5.53 8.45
C PRO A 11 -0.37 4.74 8.31
N ASP A 12 -0.23 3.76 9.19
CA ASP A 12 0.91 2.86 9.19
C ASP A 12 0.99 2.11 7.86
N THR A 13 2.03 2.41 7.06
CA THR A 13 2.25 1.81 5.74
C THR A 13 3.07 0.52 5.81
N ARG A 14 3.60 0.14 6.98
CA ARG A 14 4.38 -1.11 7.13
C ARG A 14 3.65 -2.35 6.61
N PRO A 15 2.35 -2.55 6.89
CA PRO A 15 1.61 -3.71 6.36
C PRO A 15 1.49 -3.68 4.82
N LEU A 16 1.49 -2.48 4.22
CA LEU A 16 1.50 -2.34 2.77
C LEU A 16 2.88 -2.69 2.20
N ASP A 17 3.96 -2.22 2.83
CA ASP A 17 5.33 -2.52 2.40
C ASP A 17 5.59 -4.04 2.46
N ASP A 18 5.22 -4.71 3.57
CA ASP A 18 5.32 -6.17 3.71
C ASP A 18 4.52 -6.93 2.63
N LEU A 19 3.33 -6.43 2.30
CA LEU A 19 2.48 -7.01 1.26
C LEU A 19 3.14 -6.87 -0.13
N LEU A 20 3.67 -5.70 -0.46
CA LEU A 20 4.32 -5.45 -1.74
C LEU A 20 5.58 -6.32 -1.88
N ASP A 21 6.39 -6.43 -0.83
CA ASP A 21 7.56 -7.31 -0.81
C ASP A 21 7.20 -8.77 -1.10
N ASP A 22 6.09 -9.28 -0.55
CA ASP A 22 5.61 -10.64 -0.84
C ASP A 22 5.05 -10.78 -2.27
N LEU A 23 4.24 -9.81 -2.71
CA LEU A 23 3.61 -9.80 -4.04
C LEU A 23 4.62 -9.88 -5.17
N TYR A 24 5.70 -9.11 -5.04
CA TYR A 24 6.68 -8.89 -6.10
C TYR A 24 7.84 -9.89 -6.03
N ARG A 25 7.80 -10.90 -5.15
CA ARG A 25 8.80 -11.98 -5.15
C ARG A 25 8.80 -12.73 -6.47
N GLY A 26 9.77 -12.41 -7.32
CA GLY A 26 9.94 -13.03 -8.64
C GLY A 26 8.94 -12.57 -9.69
N GLN A 27 8.22 -11.47 -9.47
CA GLN A 27 7.31 -10.85 -10.44
C GLN A 27 7.68 -9.38 -10.60
N GLU A 28 7.90 -8.93 -11.83
CA GLU A 28 8.31 -7.53 -12.09
C GLU A 28 7.14 -6.56 -12.10
N ARG A 29 5.95 -7.02 -12.51
CA ARG A 29 4.73 -6.22 -12.56
C ARG A 29 3.52 -6.99 -12.05
N ILE A 30 2.63 -6.31 -11.34
CA ILE A 30 1.38 -6.88 -10.83
C ILE A 30 0.21 -5.94 -11.16
N THR A 31 -0.95 -6.51 -11.50
CA THR A 31 -2.15 -5.72 -11.80
C THR A 31 -2.73 -5.07 -10.55
N GLN A 32 -3.36 -3.89 -10.71
CA GLN A 32 -4.11 -3.21 -9.64
C GLN A 32 -5.10 -4.15 -8.94
N ALA A 33 -5.84 -4.95 -9.72
CA ALA A 33 -6.86 -5.86 -9.20
C ALA A 33 -6.24 -6.98 -8.35
N ASP A 34 -5.04 -7.44 -8.70
CA ASP A 34 -4.31 -8.45 -7.93
C ASP A 34 -3.70 -7.89 -6.65
N ILE A 35 -3.18 -6.65 -6.68
CA ILE A 35 -2.75 -5.91 -5.49
C ILE A 35 -3.94 -5.77 -4.54
N TYR A 36 -5.09 -5.30 -5.04
CA TYR A 36 -6.30 -5.14 -4.24
C TYR A 36 -6.80 -6.46 -3.65
N ARG A 37 -6.85 -7.54 -4.43
CA ARG A 37 -7.31 -8.85 -3.95
C ARG A 37 -6.44 -9.37 -2.81
N ARG A 38 -5.12 -9.25 -2.94
CA ARG A 38 -4.18 -9.73 -1.92
C ARG A 38 -4.17 -8.82 -0.69
N ALA A 39 -4.34 -7.52 -0.86
CA ALA A 39 -4.56 -6.57 0.22
C ALA A 39 -5.80 -6.90 1.06
N VAL A 40 -6.92 -7.26 0.42
CA VAL A 40 -8.12 -7.72 1.10
C VAL A 40 -7.87 -9.04 1.83
N ALA A 41 -7.17 -9.99 1.19
CA ALA A 41 -6.84 -11.28 1.80
C ALA A 41 -5.88 -11.15 2.99
N ALA A 42 -5.01 -10.14 2.99
CA ALA A 42 -4.12 -9.79 4.09
C ALA A 42 -4.79 -8.90 5.15
N GLU A 43 -6.10 -8.64 5.03
CA GLU A 43 -6.89 -7.84 5.96
C GLU A 43 -6.30 -6.43 6.20
N LEU A 44 -5.76 -5.81 5.15
CA LEU A 44 -5.22 -4.46 5.26
C LEU A 44 -6.26 -3.46 5.77
N PRO A 45 -5.84 -2.44 6.55
CA PRO A 45 -6.71 -1.35 6.99
C PRO A 45 -7.55 -0.76 5.85
N ALA A 46 -8.81 -0.43 6.15
CA ALA A 46 -9.77 0.07 5.15
C ALA A 46 -9.28 1.33 4.41
N GLU A 47 -8.50 2.18 5.07
CA GLU A 47 -7.89 3.36 4.44
C GLU A 47 -6.89 2.97 3.33
N LEU A 48 -6.05 1.95 3.58
CA LEU A 48 -5.10 1.44 2.57
C LEU A 48 -5.85 0.74 1.43
N LEU A 49 -6.89 -0.04 1.73
CA LEU A 49 -7.74 -0.65 0.70
C LEU A 49 -8.38 0.42 -0.21
N THR A 50 -8.84 1.53 0.37
CA THR A 50 -9.44 2.64 -0.38
C THR A 50 -8.42 3.30 -1.31
N ARG A 51 -7.17 3.46 -0.86
CA ARG A 51 -6.09 4.00 -1.72
C ARG A 51 -5.75 3.07 -2.87
N ILE A 52 -5.60 1.77 -2.60
CA ILE A 52 -5.33 0.78 -3.64
C ILE A 52 -6.47 0.76 -4.67
N ALA A 53 -7.73 0.81 -4.22
CA ALA A 53 -8.90 0.88 -5.10
C ALA A 53 -8.97 2.15 -5.95
N ALA A 54 -8.31 3.24 -5.52
CA ALA A 54 -8.26 4.49 -6.25
C ALA A 54 -7.15 4.55 -7.32
N LEU A 55 -6.24 3.57 -7.34
CA LEU A 55 -5.24 3.47 -8.40
C LEU A 55 -5.91 3.27 -9.76
N PRO A 56 -5.39 3.90 -10.84
CA PRO A 56 -5.81 3.57 -12.20
C PRO A 56 -5.69 2.08 -12.50
N GLN A 57 -6.48 1.60 -13.46
CA GLN A 57 -6.31 0.24 -13.94
C GLN A 57 -5.00 0.11 -14.71
N GLY A 58 -4.20 -0.89 -14.38
CA GLY A 58 -2.89 -1.12 -14.99
C GLY A 58 -2.04 -2.11 -14.22
N GLU A 59 -0.82 -2.29 -14.71
CA GLU A 59 0.22 -3.10 -14.10
C GLU A 59 1.32 -2.21 -13.55
N TYR A 60 1.61 -2.38 -12.27
CA TYR A 60 2.56 -1.54 -11.54
C TYR A 60 3.83 -2.32 -11.25
N ALA A 61 4.99 -1.66 -11.35
CA ALA A 61 6.20 -2.14 -10.70
C ALA A 61 6.14 -1.85 -9.19
N VAL A 62 7.01 -2.51 -8.40
CA VAL A 62 7.03 -2.33 -6.93
C VAL A 62 7.27 -0.87 -6.53
N ASP A 63 8.23 -0.21 -7.17
CA ASP A 63 8.58 1.20 -6.91
C ASP A 63 7.42 2.14 -7.27
N GLU A 64 6.75 1.89 -8.42
CA GLU A 64 5.58 2.66 -8.86
C GLU A 64 4.41 2.50 -7.88
N ALA A 65 4.14 1.26 -7.44
CA ALA A 65 3.06 0.97 -6.51
C ALA A 65 3.30 1.64 -5.16
N ALA A 66 4.52 1.57 -4.63
CA ALA A 66 4.86 2.19 -3.36
C ALA A 66 4.83 3.71 -3.42
N GLU A 67 5.34 4.32 -4.49
CA GLU A 67 5.27 5.78 -4.70
C GLU A 67 3.81 6.27 -4.68
N LEU A 68 2.92 5.58 -5.41
CA LEU A 68 1.52 5.97 -5.52
C LEU A 68 0.71 5.72 -4.25
N LEU A 69 1.07 4.70 -3.46
CA LEU A 69 0.36 4.30 -2.26
C LEU A 69 0.93 4.93 -0.97
N GLY A 70 2.06 5.63 -1.09
CA GLY A 70 2.77 6.28 0.01
C GLY A 70 3.57 5.29 0.87
N GLY A 71 3.95 4.13 0.33
CA GLY A 71 4.82 3.17 0.97
C GLY A 71 6.30 3.57 0.92
N THR A 72 7.11 2.90 1.72
CA THR A 72 8.58 3.05 1.73
C THR A 72 9.21 1.69 1.50
N VAL A 73 9.31 1.28 0.23
CA VAL A 73 10.10 0.07 -0.11
C VAL A 73 11.56 0.39 0.14
N ALA A 74 12.23 -0.46 0.90
CA ALA A 74 13.62 -0.30 1.33
C ALA A 74 14.58 -1.16 0.50
#